data_AF-A0A4Y2THY4-F1
#
_entry.id   AF-A0A4Y2THY4-F1
#
_cell.length_a   1.000
_cell.length_b   1.000
_cell.length_c   1.000
_cell.angle_alpha   90.00
_cell.angle_beta   90.00
_cell.angle_gamma   90.00
#
_symmetry.space_group_name_H-M   'P 1'
#
loop_
_entity.id
_entity.type
_entity.pdbx_description
1 polymer ?
#
loop_
_entity_poly.entity_id
_entity_poly.type
_entity_poly.pdbx_seq_one_letter_code
_entity_poly.pdbx_strand_id
1 'polypeptide(L)'
;MTSQDEILKNPSLLSTIPNLNGNNAGEFFRVLEETAVLGQWSKPQLIAIGKLKLESRARCFYDASLAGQDLDYKTWKEKFLKQFEDGQSFASNFSRFSSAFQMESERVRDFA
;
A
#
# COMPACT_ATOMS: atom_id res chain seq x y z
N MET A 1 3.05 -23.88 -25.23
CA MET A 1 2.82 -22.51 -25.74
C MET A 1 2.72 -21.61 -24.52
N THR A 2 3.81 -20.95 -24.13
CA THR A 2 3.80 -19.98 -23.03
C THR A 2 3.14 -18.72 -23.56
N SER A 3 1.95 -18.42 -23.06
CA SER A 3 1.21 -17.21 -23.42
C SER A 3 2.08 -15.99 -23.09
N GLN A 4 2.16 -15.04 -24.02
CA GLN A 4 2.90 -13.78 -23.83
C GLN A 4 2.40 -12.96 -22.62
N ASP A 5 1.28 -13.35 -22.01
CA ASP A 5 0.71 -12.79 -20.77
C ASP A 5 1.54 -13.06 -19.50
N GLU A 6 2.50 -14.00 -19.53
CA GLU A 6 3.33 -14.32 -18.36
C GLU A 6 4.52 -13.38 -18.17
N ILE A 7 4.93 -12.65 -19.21
CA ILE A 7 6.15 -11.82 -19.15
C ILE A 7 5.83 -10.45 -18.57
N LEU A 8 6.42 -10.14 -17.42
CA LEU A 8 6.33 -8.83 -16.81
C LEU A 8 7.10 -7.80 -17.66
N LYS A 9 6.37 -6.87 -18.28
CA LYS A 9 6.95 -5.75 -19.02
C LYS A 9 7.63 -4.78 -18.04
N ASN A 10 8.73 -4.13 -18.45
CA ASN A 10 9.44 -3.13 -17.67
C ASN A 10 9.74 -3.56 -16.20
N PRO A 11 10.40 -4.72 -15.98
CA PRO A 11 10.63 -5.25 -14.63
C PRO A 11 11.52 -4.35 -13.77
N SER A 12 12.29 -3.45 -14.37
CA SER A 12 13.09 -2.45 -13.66
C SER A 12 12.23 -1.53 -12.78
N LEU A 13 10.95 -1.31 -13.14
CA LEU A 13 10.00 -0.53 -12.34
C LEU A 13 9.67 -1.18 -10.99
N LEU A 14 9.97 -2.47 -10.78
CA LEU A 14 9.80 -3.11 -9.46
C LEU A 14 10.64 -2.44 -8.36
N SER A 15 11.73 -1.76 -8.74
CA SER A 15 12.56 -0.98 -7.83
C SER A 15 11.84 0.25 -7.26
N THR A 16 10.82 0.77 -7.95
CA THR A 16 10.06 1.94 -7.47
C THR A 16 8.96 1.55 -6.49
N ILE A 17 8.60 0.27 -6.43
CA ILE A 17 7.56 -0.23 -5.53
C ILE A 17 8.16 -0.43 -4.13
N PRO A 18 7.69 0.29 -3.09
CA PRO A 18 8.14 0.07 -1.72
C PRO A 18 7.69 -1.31 -1.23
N ASN A 19 8.30 -1.81 -0.16
CA ASN A 19 7.78 -3.02 0.49
C ASN A 19 6.52 -2.69 1.30
N LEU A 20 5.56 -3.60 1.34
CA LEU A 20 4.34 -3.46 2.13
C LEU A 20 4.59 -4.01 3.53
N ASN A 21 4.60 -3.15 4.55
CA ASN A 21 4.89 -3.51 5.95
C ASN A 21 3.71 -3.37 6.92
N GLY A 22 2.59 -2.82 6.43
CA GLY A 22 1.36 -2.58 7.18
C GLY A 22 0.98 -1.11 7.16
N ASN A 23 1.67 -0.28 7.93
CA ASN A 23 1.34 1.15 8.09
C ASN A 23 1.33 1.92 6.76
N ASN A 24 2.14 1.47 5.80
CA ASN A 24 2.23 2.10 4.49
C ASN A 24 1.26 1.52 3.44
N ALA A 25 0.23 0.76 3.84
CA ALA A 25 -0.70 0.12 2.89
C ALA A 25 -1.29 1.11 1.89
N GLY A 26 -1.79 2.26 2.35
CA GLY A 26 -2.36 3.29 1.47
C GLY A 26 -1.37 3.78 0.41
N GLU A 27 -0.15 4.14 0.82
CA GLU A 27 0.90 4.59 -0.09
C GLU A 27 1.35 3.47 -1.03
N PHE A 28 1.56 2.27 -0.52
CA PHE A 28 1.97 1.10 -1.29
C PHE A 28 1.02 0.84 -2.46
N PHE A 29 -0.30 0.78 -2.19
CA PHE A 29 -1.29 0.53 -3.24
C PHE A 29 -1.35 1.66 -4.26
N ARG A 30 -1.20 2.92 -3.82
CA ARG A 30 -1.13 4.07 -4.72
C ARG A 30 0.07 3.96 -5.67
N VAL A 31 1.27 3.75 -5.13
CA VAL A 31 2.50 3.63 -5.94
C VAL A 31 2.43 2.42 -6.88
N LEU A 32 1.93 1.27 -6.40
CA LEU A 32 1.75 0.07 -7.22
C LEU A 32 0.82 0.33 -8.42
N GLU A 33 -0.30 1.02 -8.22
CA GLU A 33 -1.25 1.33 -9.29
C GLU A 33 -0.70 2.36 -10.28
N GLU A 34 -0.05 3.41 -9.80
CA GLU A 34 0.60 4.43 -10.65
C GLU A 34 1.72 3.80 -11.50
N THR A 35 2.60 3.01 -10.88
CA THR A 35 3.67 2.30 -11.60
C THR A 35 3.12 1.25 -12.55
N ALA A 36 2.03 0.56 -12.21
CA ALA A 36 1.40 -0.44 -13.08
C ALA A 36 0.92 0.14 -14.42
N VAL A 37 0.48 1.39 -14.44
CA VAL A 37 0.10 2.08 -15.70
C VAL A 37 1.32 2.19 -16.62
N LEU A 38 2.48 2.57 -16.08
CA LEU A 38 3.74 2.67 -16.82
C LEU A 38 4.28 1.28 -17.23
N GLY A 39 4.13 0.30 -16.34
CA GLY A 39 4.52 -1.08 -16.56
C GLY A 39 3.60 -1.87 -17.49
N GLN A 40 2.40 -1.35 -17.77
CA GLN A 40 1.31 -2.07 -18.45
C GLN A 40 0.99 -3.40 -17.75
N TRP A 41 0.97 -3.40 -16.42
CA TRP A 41 0.79 -4.61 -15.62
C TRP A 41 -0.69 -4.94 -15.41
N SER A 42 -1.03 -6.21 -15.55
CA SER A 42 -2.38 -6.74 -15.34
C SER A 42 -2.70 -6.92 -13.85
N LYS A 43 -3.98 -6.98 -13.50
CA LYS A 43 -4.42 -7.17 -12.10
C LYS A 43 -3.82 -8.42 -11.44
N PRO A 44 -3.71 -9.59 -12.09
CA PRO A 44 -3.00 -10.74 -11.53
C PRO A 44 -1.50 -10.46 -11.28
N GLN A 45 -0.83 -9.73 -12.18
CA GLN A 45 0.57 -9.32 -11.97
C GLN A 45 0.71 -8.38 -10.77
N LEU A 46 -0.24 -7.47 -10.54
CA LEU A 46 -0.22 -6.61 -9.35
C LEU A 46 -0.36 -7.41 -8.06
N ILE A 47 -1.17 -8.47 -8.05
CA ILE A 47 -1.27 -9.38 -6.90
C ILE A 47 0.07 -10.12 -6.68
N ALA A 48 0.70 -10.60 -7.75
CA ALA A 48 1.99 -11.29 -7.66
C ALA A 48 3.10 -10.37 -7.13
N ILE A 49 3.21 -9.15 -7.66
CA ILE A 49 4.15 -8.12 -7.17
C ILE A 49 3.83 -7.76 -5.73
N GLY A 50 2.54 -7.59 -5.42
CA GLY A 50 2.04 -7.35 -4.08
C GLY A 50 2.56 -8.39 -3.09
N LYS A 51 2.39 -9.67 -3.41
CA LYS A 51 2.85 -10.80 -2.61
C LYS A 51 4.38 -10.81 -2.44
N LEU A 52 5.13 -10.52 -3.50
CA LEU A 52 6.59 -10.44 -3.47
C LEU A 52 7.11 -9.35 -2.53
N LYS A 53 6.37 -8.23 -2.43
CA LYS A 53 6.75 -7.05 -1.64
C LYS A 53 6.27 -7.10 -0.19
N LEU A 54 5.64 -8.19 0.26
CA LEU A 54 5.15 -8.30 1.63
C LEU A 54 6.29 -8.48 2.64
N GLU A 55 6.29 -7.64 3.66
CA GLU A 55 7.22 -7.70 4.78
C GLU A 55 6.49 -7.60 6.14
N SER A 56 7.18 -8.01 7.20
CA SER A 56 6.76 -7.81 8.59
C SER A 56 5.28 -8.17 8.85
N ARG A 57 4.49 -7.24 9.40
CA ARG A 57 3.08 -7.48 9.79
C ARG A 57 2.19 -7.77 8.59
N ALA A 58 2.47 -7.19 7.43
CA ALA A 58 1.72 -7.45 6.21
C ALA A 58 1.93 -8.90 5.71
N ARG A 59 3.17 -9.42 5.82
CA ARG A 59 3.46 -10.83 5.54
C ARG A 59 2.68 -11.75 6.48
N CYS A 60 2.74 -11.50 7.79
CA CYS A 60 2.01 -12.29 8.79
C CYS A 60 0.49 -12.28 8.55
N PHE A 61 -0.09 -11.12 8.25
CA PHE A 61 -1.52 -11.01 7.93
C PHE A 61 -1.90 -11.82 6.70
N TYR A 62 -1.10 -11.72 5.62
CA TYR A 62 -1.36 -12.51 4.43
C TYR A 62 -1.35 -14.00 4.73
N ASP A 63 -0.31 -14.49 5.42
CA ASP A 63 -0.14 -15.92 5.68
C ASP A 63 -1.25 -16.46 6.58
N ALA A 64 -1.69 -15.69 7.57
CA ALA A 64 -2.74 -16.09 8.49
C ALA A 64 -4.15 -15.98 7.92
N SER A 65 -4.42 -14.98 7.06
CA SER A 65 -5.80 -14.58 6.72
C SER A 65 -6.15 -14.64 5.25
N LEU A 66 -5.17 -14.66 4.34
CA LEU A 66 -5.38 -14.55 2.89
C LEU A 66 -4.75 -15.68 2.08
N ALA A 67 -3.74 -16.38 2.61
CA ALA A 67 -3.07 -17.45 1.91
C ALA A 67 -4.05 -18.56 1.49
N GLY A 68 -3.91 -19.02 0.24
CA GLY A 68 -4.78 -20.04 -0.35
C GLY A 68 -6.14 -19.55 -0.87
N GLN A 69 -6.50 -18.28 -0.63
CA GLN A 69 -7.72 -17.71 -1.23
C GLN A 69 -7.45 -17.23 -2.66
N ASP A 70 -8.38 -17.53 -3.56
CA ASP A 70 -8.43 -16.92 -4.88
C ASP A 70 -9.17 -15.59 -4.78
N LEU A 71 -8.42 -14.49 -4.72
CA LEU A 71 -8.94 -13.14 -4.55
C LEU A 71 -8.64 -12.32 -5.80
N ASP A 72 -9.65 -11.60 -6.28
CA ASP A 72 -9.41 -10.53 -7.24
C ASP A 72 -8.62 -9.37 -6.60
N TYR A 73 -8.04 -8.51 -7.44
CA TYR A 73 -7.18 -7.43 -6.96
C TYR A 73 -7.92 -6.41 -6.08
N LYS A 74 -9.20 -6.12 -6.36
CA LYS A 74 -9.99 -5.16 -5.59
C LYS A 74 -10.21 -5.69 -4.19
N THR A 75 -10.67 -6.93 -4.06
CA THR A 75 -10.88 -7.58 -2.76
C THR A 75 -9.57 -7.72 -1.99
N TRP A 76 -8.47 -8.07 -2.67
CA TRP A 76 -7.14 -8.15 -2.07
C TRP A 76 -6.69 -6.81 -1.48
N LYS A 77 -6.82 -5.73 -2.27
CA LYS A 77 -6.50 -4.35 -1.84
C LYS A 77 -7.35 -3.92 -0.64
N GLU A 78 -8.67 -4.09 -0.71
CA GLU A 78 -9.59 -3.69 0.35
C GLU A 78 -9.27 -4.39 1.68
N LYS A 79 -8.95 -5.69 1.66
CA LYS A 79 -8.58 -6.43 2.88
C LYS A 79 -7.31 -5.87 3.54
N PHE A 80 -6.29 -5.52 2.76
CA PHE A 80 -5.08 -4.89 3.31
C PHE A 80 -5.36 -3.48 3.83
N LEU A 81 -6.06 -2.65 3.05
CA LEU A 81 -6.38 -1.30 3.47
C LEU A 81 -7.20 -1.30 4.74
N LYS A 82 -8.20 -2.17 4.88
CA LYS A 82 -9.01 -2.28 6.10
C LYS A 82 -8.20 -2.80 7.29
N GLN A 83 -7.30 -3.77 7.08
CA GLN A 83 -6.49 -4.33 8.16
C GLN A 83 -5.50 -3.31 8.74
N PHE A 84 -4.96 -2.45 7.87
CA PHE A 84 -3.95 -1.46 8.23
C PHE A 84 -4.46 -0.03 8.11
N GLU A 85 -5.77 0.15 8.10
CA GLU A 85 -6.39 1.47 8.15
C GLU A 85 -5.96 2.09 9.47
N ASP A 86 -5.38 3.29 9.41
CA ASP A 86 -5.08 4.02 10.63
C ASP A 86 -6.41 4.25 11.35
N GLY A 87 -6.63 3.50 12.44
CA GLY A 87 -7.83 3.55 13.28
C GLY A 87 -7.98 4.88 14.04
N GLN A 88 -7.35 5.95 13.56
CA GLN A 88 -7.50 7.30 14.08
C GLN A 88 -8.93 7.75 13.80
N SER A 89 -9.76 7.68 14.83
CA SER A 89 -11.11 8.23 14.78
C SER A 89 -11.06 9.73 14.48
N PHE A 90 -12.15 10.27 13.94
CA PHE A 90 -12.30 11.73 13.80
C PHE A 90 -12.04 12.45 15.13
N ALA A 91 -12.49 11.88 16.27
CA ALA A 91 -12.24 12.45 17.59
C ALA A 91 -10.74 12.49 17.95
N SER A 92 -9.98 11.46 17.56
CA SER A 92 -8.52 11.43 17.76
C SER A 92 -7.81 12.49 16.92
N ASN A 93 -8.22 12.62 15.66
CA ASN A 93 -7.69 13.64 14.74
C ASN A 93 -8.08 15.06 15.18
N PHE A 94 -9.33 15.26 15.59
CA PHE A 94 -9.83 16.55 16.10
C PHE A 94 -9.14 16.94 17.41
N SER A 95 -8.93 15.99 18.33
CA SER A 95 -8.18 16.24 19.56
C SER A 95 -6.74 16.65 19.25
N ARG A 96 -6.06 15.92 18.35
CA ARG A 96 -4.70 16.27 17.90
C ARG A 96 -4.65 17.67 17.29
N PHE A 97 -5.55 17.98 16.37
CA PHE A 97 -5.64 19.28 15.73
C PHE A 97 -5.92 20.40 16.75
N SER A 98 -6.87 20.18 17.66
CA SER A 98 -7.23 21.15 18.70
C SER A 98 -6.12 21.36 19.73
N SER A 99 -5.26 20.35 19.94
CA SER A 99 -4.08 20.45 20.80
C SER A 99 -2.83 20.96 20.08
N ALA A 100 -2.86 21.05 18.75
CA ALA A 100 -1.73 21.53 17.99
C ALA A 100 -1.59 23.05 18.18
N PHE A 101 -0.40 23.49 18.56
CA PHE A 101 -0.07 24.90 18.63
C PHE A 101 1.32 25.10 18.03
N GLN A 102 1.50 26.23 17.35
CA GLN A 102 2.78 26.61 16.76
C GLN A 102 3.78 26.90 17.88
N MET A 103 4.96 26.29 17.82
CA MET A 103 6.03 26.61 18.77
C MET A 103 6.60 28.01 18.49
N GLU A 104 7.06 28.72 19.52
CA GLU A 104 7.56 30.10 19.39
C GLU A 104 8.74 30.23 18.39
N SER A 105 9.53 29.18 18.25
CA SER A 105 10.67 29.10 17.32
C SER A 105 10.31 28.59 15.92
N GLU A 106 9.09 28.10 15.72
CA GLU A 106 8.63 27.50 14.46
C GLU A 106 8.09 28.59 13.52
N ARG A 107 8.42 28.52 12.23
CA ARG A 107 7.89 29.48 11.25
C ARG A 107 6.47 29.08 10.89
N VAL A 108 5.60 30.07 10.66
CA VAL A 108 4.17 29.85 10.32
C VAL A 108 4.00 28.89 9.14
N ARG A 109 4.85 29.00 8.11
CA ARG A 109 4.80 28.15 6.92
C ARG A 109 5.18 26.68 7.17
N ASP A 110 5.94 26.43 8.24
CA ASP A 110 6.42 25.09 8.58
C ASP A 110 5.41 24.38 9.52
N PHE A 111 4.57 25.16 10.24
CA PHE A 111 3.46 24.67 11.08
C PHE A 111 2.17 24.35 10.30
N ALA A 112 1.97 25.00 9.14
CA ALA A 112 0.73 24.97 8.36
C ALA A 112 0.53 23.70 7.52
#